data_AF-A0A2X3J202-F1
#
_entry.id   AF-A0A2X3J202-F1
#
_cell.length_a   1.000
_cell.length_b   1.000
_cell.length_c   1.000
_cell.angle_alpha   90.00
_cell.angle_beta   90.00
_cell.angle_gamma   90.00
#
_symmetry.space_group_name_H-M   'P 1'
#
loop_
_entity.id
_entity.type
_entity.pdbx_description
1 polymer ?
#
loop_
_entity_poly.entity_id
_entity_poly.type
_entity_poly.pdbx_seq_one_letter_code
_entity_poly.pdbx_strand_id
1 'polypeptide(L)' 'MMAATGRPPTSSRWISFEPEGKNYTITGDTIHWQNWDLHLRLNSRVGPIISHRDLQRQRHQTEDHV' A
#
# COMPACT_ATOMS: atom_id res chain seq x y z
N MET A 1 16.95 53.38 -1.86
CA MET A 1 16.78 51.95 -2.18
C MET A 1 15.78 51.36 -1.18
N MET A 2 14.74 50.68 -1.64
CA MET A 2 13.48 50.38 -0.91
C MET A 2 13.60 49.10 -0.06
N ALA A 3 12.98 49.08 1.14
CA ALA A 3 12.85 47.90 1.99
C ALA A 3 11.80 46.92 1.45
N ALA A 4 12.14 45.65 1.29
CA ALA A 4 11.20 44.61 0.88
C ALA A 4 10.46 44.04 2.10
N THR A 5 9.27 44.57 2.40
CA THR A 5 8.34 43.97 3.36
C THR A 5 7.24 43.20 2.63
N GLY A 6 7.50 41.91 2.34
CA GLY A 6 6.46 40.97 1.87
C GLY A 6 6.20 39.89 2.91
N ARG A 7 4.94 39.60 3.23
CA ARG A 7 4.57 38.44 4.07
C ARG A 7 5.18 37.16 3.46
N PRO A 8 5.75 36.23 4.26
CA PRO A 8 6.18 34.94 3.72
C PRO A 8 4.98 34.23 3.08
N PRO A 9 5.16 33.52 1.96
CA PRO A 9 4.06 32.79 1.33
C PRO A 9 3.49 31.77 2.32
N THR A 10 2.21 31.89 2.65
CA THR A 10 1.50 30.87 3.42
C THR A 10 1.28 29.67 2.52
N SER A 11 1.89 28.53 2.81
CA SER A 11 1.64 27.31 2.05
C SER A 11 0.18 26.90 2.19
N SER A 12 -0.56 26.80 1.09
CA SER A 12 -1.87 26.16 1.09
C SER A 12 -1.73 24.71 1.56
N ARG A 13 -2.59 24.30 2.50
CA ARG A 13 -2.59 22.93 3.02
C ARG A 13 -3.22 22.01 1.98
N TRP A 14 -2.41 21.13 1.40
CA TRP A 14 -2.92 20.03 0.57
C TRP A 14 -3.49 18.94 1.47
N ILE A 15 -4.76 18.57 1.25
CA ILE A 15 -5.42 17.46 1.93
C ILE A 15 -5.81 16.44 0.88
N SER A 16 -5.38 15.20 1.06
CA SER A 16 -5.90 14.05 0.31
C SER A 16 -7.02 13.41 1.12
N PHE A 17 -8.17 13.20 0.50
CA PHE A 17 -9.29 12.47 1.09
C PHE A 17 -9.79 11.45 0.08
N GLU A 18 -10.20 10.28 0.58
CA GLU A 18 -10.69 9.16 -0.22
C GLU A 18 -12.16 8.93 0.15
N PRO A 19 -13.12 9.60 -0.53
CA PRO A 19 -14.51 9.67 -0.08
C PRO A 19 -15.23 8.31 -0.13
N GLU A 20 -14.81 7.44 -1.03
CA GLU A 20 -15.36 6.09 -1.21
C GLU A 20 -14.60 5.03 -0.38
N GLY A 21 -13.59 5.47 0.40
CA GLY A 21 -12.72 4.59 1.17
C GLY A 21 -11.51 4.07 0.38
N LYS A 22 -10.82 3.09 0.98
CA LYS A 22 -9.60 2.50 0.41
C LYS A 22 -9.96 1.57 -0.76
N ASN A 23 -9.14 1.58 -1.81
CA ASN A 23 -9.27 0.65 -2.95
C ASN A 23 -8.54 -0.69 -2.72
N TYR A 24 -8.15 -0.98 -1.49
CA TYR A 24 -7.51 -2.22 -1.08
C TYR A 24 -8.23 -2.82 0.12
N THR A 25 -8.17 -4.15 0.23
CA THR A 25 -8.69 -4.89 1.38
C THR A 25 -7.53 -5.55 2.12
N ILE A 26 -7.59 -5.57 3.45
CA ILE A 26 -6.65 -6.30 4.30
C ILE A 26 -7.40 -7.44 4.96
N THR A 27 -6.91 -8.66 4.82
CA THR A 27 -7.46 -9.84 5.49
C THR A 27 -6.30 -10.64 6.07
N GLY A 28 -6.20 -10.66 7.41
CA GLY A 28 -5.02 -11.21 8.08
C GLY A 28 -3.76 -10.45 7.67
N ASP A 29 -2.80 -11.17 7.11
CA ASP A 29 -1.54 -10.65 6.57
C ASP A 29 -1.56 -10.43 5.05
N THR A 30 -2.71 -10.63 4.40
CA THR A 30 -2.85 -10.44 2.95
C THR A 30 -3.47 -9.07 2.62
N ILE A 31 -2.87 -8.35 1.67
CA ILE A 31 -3.38 -7.14 1.05
C ILE A 31 -3.84 -7.49 -0.37
N HIS A 32 -5.12 -7.32 -0.63
CA HIS A 32 -5.69 -7.40 -1.98
C HIS A 32 -5.82 -5.99 -2.54
N TRP A 33 -5.15 -5.69 -3.65
CA TRP A 33 -5.18 -4.38 -4.30
C TRP A 33 -5.15 -4.50 -5.82
N GLN A 34 -6.28 -4.16 -6.47
CA GLN A 34 -6.48 -4.39 -7.90
C GLN A 34 -6.16 -5.85 -8.27
N ASN A 35 -5.21 -6.06 -9.20
CA ASN A 35 -4.81 -7.40 -9.66
C ASN A 35 -3.70 -8.02 -8.79
N TRP A 36 -3.38 -7.42 -7.64
CA TRP A 36 -2.31 -7.85 -6.76
C TRP A 36 -2.84 -8.47 -5.48
N ASP A 37 -2.34 -9.65 -5.16
CA ASP A 37 -2.45 -10.28 -3.85
C ASP A 37 -1.07 -10.33 -3.21
N LEU A 38 -0.88 -9.56 -2.14
CA LEU A 38 0.38 -9.43 -1.43
C LEU A 38 0.26 -10.02 -0.03
N HIS A 39 1.23 -10.81 0.39
CA HIS A 39 1.41 -11.26 1.77
C HIS A 39 2.47 -10.39 2.45
N LEU A 40 2.09 -9.73 3.54
CA LEU A 40 2.93 -8.82 4.32
C LEU A 40 3.21 -9.40 5.71
N ARG A 41 4.47 -9.70 6.00
CA ARG A 41 4.91 -10.19 7.32
C ARG A 41 5.97 -9.27 7.91
N LEU A 42 6.05 -9.18 9.23
CA LEU A 42 7.09 -8.40 9.91
C LEU A 42 8.14 -9.34 10.52
N ASN A 43 9.41 -9.04 10.25
CA ASN A 43 10.56 -9.68 10.86
C ASN A 43 11.39 -8.63 11.62
N SER A 44 11.81 -8.91 12.85
CA SER A 44 12.53 -7.94 13.69
C SER A 44 13.91 -7.55 13.18
N ARG A 45 14.56 -8.40 12.36
CA ARG A 45 15.90 -8.16 11.82
C ARG A 45 15.86 -7.38 10.51
N VAL A 46 14.89 -7.70 9.64
CA VAL A 46 14.85 -7.18 8.26
C VAL A 46 13.64 -6.29 7.98
N GLY A 47 12.72 -6.14 8.93
CA GLY A 47 11.52 -5.34 8.77
C GLY A 47 10.43 -6.05 7.97
N PRO A 48 9.65 -5.32 7.15
CA PRO A 48 8.57 -5.89 6.36
C PRO A 48 9.11 -6.80 5.25
N ILE A 49 8.55 -7.99 5.16
CA ILE A 49 8.73 -8.94 4.07
C ILE A 49 7.44 -8.92 3.26
N ILE A 50 7.56 -8.61 1.97
CA ILE A 50 6.46 -8.62 1.00
C ILE A 50 6.68 -9.79 0.06
N SER A 51 5.64 -10.62 -0.12
CA SER A 51 5.62 -11.69 -1.10
C SER A 51 4.32 -11.63 -1.90
N HIS A 52 4.35 -12.07 -3.16
CA HIS A 52 3.15 -12.10 -3.99
C HIS A 52 2.53 -13.50 -3.95
N ARG A 53 1.20 -13.58 -3.88
CA ARG A 53 0.48 -14.83 -4.09
C ARG A 53 0.27 -15.00 -5.59
N ASP A 54 0.97 -15.96 -6.20
CA ASP A 54 0.68 -16.35 -7.58
C ASP A 54 -0.52 -17.32 -7.59
N LEU A 55 -1.67 -16.82 -8.08
CA LEU A 55 -2.91 -17.58 -8.20
C LEU A 55 -2.78 -18.81 -9.12
N GLN A 56 -1.95 -18.76 -10.16
CA GLN A 56 -1.71 -19.90 -11.05
C GLN A 56 -0.99 -21.02 -10.31
N ARG A 57 -0.06 -20.64 -9.43
CA ARG A 57 0.72 -21.59 -8.63
C ARG A 57 -0.14 -22.35 -7.60
N GLN A 58 -1.21 -21.73 -7.09
CA GLN A 58 -2.12 -22.40 -6.14
C GLN A 58 -3.05 -23.42 -6.81
N ARG A 59 -3.51 -23.16 -8.05
CA ARG A 59 -4.37 -24.11 -8.78
C ARG A 59 -3.66 -25.43 -9.02
N HIS A 60 -2.42 -25.38 -9.52
CA HIS A 60 -1.62 -26.59 -9.75
C HIS A 60 -1.34 -27.38 -8.47
N GLN A 61 -1.06 -26.71 -7.35
CA GLN A 61 -0.79 -27.40 -6.09
C GLN A 61 -2.00 -28.13 -5.49
N THR A 62 -3.22 -27.69 -5.82
CA THR A 62 -4.45 -28.30 -5.29
C THR A 62 -4.88 -29.52 -6.12
N GLU A 63 -4.47 -29.57 -7.39
CA GLU A 63 -4.75 -30.69 -8.31
C GLU A 63 -3.76 -31.85 -8.13
N ASP A 64 -2.53 -31.59 -7.68
CA ASP A 64 -1.51 -32.62 -7.43
C ASP A 64 -1.74 -33.45 -6.14
N HIS A 65 -2.74 -33.12 -5.33
CA HIS A 65 -3.03 -33.76 -4.03
C HIS A 65 -4.34 -34.57 -4.01
N VAL A 66 -4.92 -34.90 -5.18
CA VAL A 66 -6.14 -35.73 -5.31
C VAL A 66 -5.83 -37.06 -5.99
#